data_AF-A0A932NEH7-F1
#
_entry.id   AF-A0A932NEH7-F1
#
_cell.length_a   1.000
_cell.length_b   1.000
_cell.length_c   1.000
_cell.angle_alpha   90.00
_cell.angle_beta   90.00
_cell.angle_gamma   90.00
#
_symmetry.space_group_name_H-M   'P 1'
#
loop_
_entity.id
_entity.type
_entity.pdbx_description
1 polymer ?
#
loop_
_entity_poly.entity_id
_entity_poly.type
_entity_poly.pdbx_seq_one_letter_code
_entity_poly.pdbx_strand_id
1 'polypeptide(L)' 'MLEKICSVCGIVEGVDIETVTNVLPVPDEMFPVLLCKKHKKALQDKSLDITIDKAGRLRFVMKKSAS' A
#
# COMPACT_ATOMS: atom_id res chain seq x y z
N MET A 1 -4.16 3.73 -22.54
CA MET A 1 -4.82 3.61 -21.22
C MET A 1 -3.71 3.32 -20.22
N LEU A 2 -3.52 4.12 -19.17
CA LEU A 2 -2.49 3.84 -18.16
C LEU A 2 -2.85 2.55 -17.44
N GLU A 3 -1.96 1.55 -17.46
CA GLU A 3 -2.17 0.30 -16.75
C GLU A 3 -2.11 0.54 -15.25
N LYS A 4 -3.16 0.10 -14.53
CA LYS A 4 -3.18 0.14 -13.06
C LYS A 4 -2.36 -1.03 -12.54
N ILE A 5 -1.21 -0.74 -11.97
CA ILE A 5 -0.28 -1.76 -11.45
C ILE A 5 -0.26 -1.68 -9.93
N CYS A 6 -0.39 -2.83 -9.25
CA CYS A 6 -0.29 -2.89 -7.80
C CYS A 6 1.08 -2.42 -7.33
N SER A 7 1.11 -1.40 -6.47
CA SER A 7 2.34 -0.80 -5.92
C SER A 7 3.17 -1.75 -5.05
N VAL A 8 2.61 -2.89 -4.63
CA VAL A 8 3.29 -3.87 -3.78
C VAL A 8 3.91 -5.02 -4.59
N CYS A 9 3.17 -5.57 -5.55
CA CYS A 9 3.57 -6.81 -6.23
C CYS A 9 3.55 -6.77 -7.77
N GLY A 10 3.20 -5.63 -8.37
CA GLY A 10 3.31 -5.44 -9.81
C GLY A 10 2.22 -6.10 -10.68
N ILE A 11 1.17 -6.70 -10.11
CA ILE A 11 0.08 -7.28 -10.91
C ILE A 11 -0.87 -6.19 -11.42
N VAL A 12 -1.54 -6.45 -12.54
CA VAL A 12 -2.49 -5.53 -13.18
C VAL A 12 -3.96 -5.86 -12.83
N GLU A 13 -4.23 -7.13 -12.52
CA GLU A 13 -5.59 -7.61 -12.30
C GLU A 13 -6.19 -7.12 -10.98
N GLY A 14 -7.41 -6.59 -11.05
CA GLY A 14 -8.20 -6.21 -9.88
C GLY A 14 -7.50 -5.16 -9.01
N VAL A 15 -6.80 -4.23 -9.64
CA VAL A 15 -6.10 -3.11 -8.99
C VAL A 15 -7.02 -1.89 -8.91
N ASP A 16 -7.24 -1.43 -7.69
CA ASP A 16 -8.03 -0.25 -7.36
C ASP A 16 -7.17 0.82 -6.68
N ILE A 17 -7.63 2.06 -6.69
CA ILE A 17 -6.98 3.16 -5.98
C ILE A 17 -7.54 3.20 -4.57
N GLU A 18 -6.67 3.10 -3.58
CA GLU A 18 -6.99 3.27 -2.16
C GLU A 18 -6.30 4.53 -1.64
N THR A 19 -7.03 5.34 -0.86
CA THR A 19 -6.44 6.48 -0.15
C THR A 19 -6.02 6.03 1.23
N VAL A 20 -4.73 6.17 1.57
CA VAL A 20 -4.18 5.79 2.88
C VAL A 20 -3.70 7.01 3.63
N THR A 21 -4.01 7.08 4.93
CA THR A 21 -3.56 8.15 5.83
C THR A 21 -2.50 7.69 6.80
N ASN A 22 -2.51 6.42 7.23
CA ASN A 22 -1.54 5.86 8.19
C ASN A 22 -0.15 5.58 7.57
N VAL A 23 0.43 6.56 6.87
CA VAL A 23 1.80 6.47 6.33
C VAL A 23 2.78 7.07 7.34
N LEU A 24 3.70 6.27 7.88
CA LEU A 24 4.69 6.79 8.83
C LEU A 24 5.85 7.49 8.09
N PRO A 25 6.32 8.68 8.55
CA PRO A 25 5.97 9.38 9.80
C PRO A 25 4.89 10.47 9.66
N VAL A 26 4.11 10.48 8.56
CA VAL A 26 3.11 11.52 8.22
C VAL A 26 1.67 10.96 8.24
N PRO A 27 1.14 10.57 9.41
CA PRO A 27 -0.14 9.85 9.52
C PRO A 27 -1.39 10.67 9.15
N ASP A 28 -1.24 11.97 8.94
CA ASP A 28 -2.34 12.89 8.56
C ASP A 28 -2.38 13.18 7.06
N GLU A 29 -1.37 12.74 6.30
CA GLU A 29 -1.29 12.93 4.85
C GLU A 29 -1.98 11.79 4.09
N MET A 30 -2.80 12.15 3.09
CA MET A 30 -3.49 11.19 2.23
C MET A 30 -2.63 10.83 1.02
N PHE A 31 -2.26 9.55 0.90
CA PHE A 31 -1.54 9.02 -0.25
C PHE A 31 -2.44 8.11 -1.09
N PRO A 32 -2.65 8.41 -2.38
CA PRO A 32 -3.30 7.46 -3.28
C PRO A 32 -2.33 6.32 -3.62
N VAL A 33 -2.73 5.08 -3.35
CA VAL A 33 -1.95 3.87 -3.67
C VAL A 33 -2.76 2.91 -4.52
N LEU A 34 -2.11 2.23 -5.45
CA LEU A 34 -2.74 1.23 -6.31
C LEU A 34 -2.56 -0.16 -5.67
N LEU A 35 -3.65 -0.77 -5.23
CA LEU A 35 -3.61 -2.06 -4.55
C LEU A 35 -4.51 -3.08 -5.26
N CYS A 36 -3.99 -4.29 -5.45
CA CYS A 36 -4.84 -5.41 -5.82
C CYS A 36 -5.69 -5.86 -4.63
N LYS A 37 -6.74 -6.64 -4.89
CA LYS A 37 -7.64 -7.20 -3.85
C LYS A 37 -6.92 -7.80 -2.64
N LYS A 38 -5.82 -8.53 -2.86
CA LYS A 38 -5.02 -9.14 -1.79
C LYS A 38 -4.37 -8.10 -0.88
N HIS A 39 -3.69 -7.10 -1.44
CA HIS A 39 -2.98 -6.09 -0.66
C HIS A 39 -3.93 -5.04 -0.06
N LYS A 40 -5.06 -4.77 -0.73
CA LYS A 40 -6.17 -4.00 -0.14
C LYS A 40 -6.69 -4.67 1.13
N LYS A 41 -6.94 -5.98 1.08
CA LYS A 41 -7.33 -6.73 2.27
C LYS A 41 -6.24 -6.74 3.34
N ALA A 42 -4.98 -6.94 2.95
CA ALA A 42 -3.86 -6.92 3.90
C ALA A 42 -3.74 -5.58 4.64
N LEU A 43 -3.98 -4.46 3.94
CA LEU A 43 -4.04 -3.12 4.52
C LEU A 43 -5.20 -2.97 5.52
N GLN A 44 -6.40 -3.41 5.15
CA GLN A 44 -7.59 -3.39 6.02
C GLN A 44 -7.38 -4.24 7.29
N ASP A 45 -6.74 -5.40 7.13
CA ASP A 45 -6.39 -6.32 8.22
C ASP A 45 -5.17 -5.84 9.04
N LYS A 46 -4.63 -4.64 8.76
CA LYS A 46 -3.42 -4.06 9.40
C LYS A 46 -2.17 -4.94 9.32
N SER A 47 -2.15 -5.85 8.34
CA SER A 47 -1.03 -6.76 8.04
C SER A 47 -0.09 -6.21 6.95
N LEU A 48 -0.44 -5.07 6.35
CA LEU A 48 0.40 -4.28 5.46
C LEU A 48 0.59 -2.89 6.05
N ASP A 49 1.81 -2.54 6.42
CA ASP A 49 2.18 -1.17 6.79
C ASP A 49 2.72 -0.44 5.57
N ILE A 50 2.49 0.88 5.56
CA ILE A 50 3.00 1.78 4.54
C ILE A 50 3.86 2.83 5.24
N THR A 51 5.09 2.99 4.77
CA THR A 51 6.05 3.96 5.30
C THR A 51 6.59 4.80 4.15
N ILE A 52 7.05 6.02 4.43
CA ILE A 52 7.75 6.84 3.44
C ILE A 52 9.24 6.85 3.77
N ASP A 53 10.09 6.59 2.77
CA ASP A 53 11.53 6.66 2.97
C ASP A 53 12.04 8.11 2.91
N LYS A 54 13.32 8.30 3.25
CA LYS A 54 13.96 9.64 3.24
C LYS A 54 13.96 10.32 1.87
N ALA A 55 13.70 9.58 0.79
CA ALA A 55 13.59 10.11 -0.56
C ALA A 55 12.12 10.39 -0.97
N GLY A 56 11.17 10.31 -0.03
CA GLY A 56 9.75 10.55 -0.30
C GLY A 56 9.05 9.39 -0.99
N ARG A 57 9.67 8.19 -1.05
CA ARG A 57 9.07 7.03 -1.73
C ARG A 57 8.30 6.17 -0.75
N LEU A 58 7.10 5.77 -1.14
CA LEU A 58 6.30 4.81 -0.38
C LEU A 58 6.96 3.44 -0.39
N ARG A 59 7.00 2.82 0.78
CA ARG A 59 7.45 1.46 1.02
C ARG A 59 6.34 0.66 1.68
N PHE A 60 6.14 -0.55 1.20
CA PHE A 60 5.09 -1.45 1.64
C PHE A 60 5.73 -2.60 2.42
N VAL A 61 5.33 -2.79 3.68
CA VAL A 61 5.89 -3.79 4.57
C VAL A 61 4.78 -4.75 5.00
N MET A 62 4.83 -5.97 4.49
CA MET A 62 3.96 -7.05 4.96
C MET A 62 4.44 -7.53 6.32
N LYS A 63 3.59 -7.44 7.35
CA LYS A 63 3.82 -8.09 8.64
C LYS A 63 3.75 -9.59 8.42
N LYS A 64 4.84 -10.29 8.67
CA LYS A 64 4.77 -11.74 8.87
C LYS A 64 4.00 -11.95 10.17
N SER A 65 2.94 -12.74 10.13
CA SER A 65 2.39 -13.36 11.32
C SER A 65 3.57 -14.00 12.05
N ALA A 66 3.85 -13.59 13.29
CA ALA A 66 4.78 -14.31 14.14
C ALA A 66 4.11 -15.65 14.42
N SER A 67 4.48 -16.66 13.63
CA SER A 67 4.16 -18.07 13.87
C SER A 67 4.93 -18.58 15.07
#